data_AF-A0A7X6QC05-F1
#
_entry.id   AF-A0A7X6QC05-F1
#
_cell.length_a   1.000
_cell.length_b   1.000
_cell.length_c   1.000
_cell.angle_alpha   90.00
_cell.angle_beta   90.00
_cell.angle_gamma   90.00
#
_symmetry.space_group_name_H-M   'P 1'
#
loop_
_entity.id
_entity.type
_entity.pdbx_description
1 polymer ?
#
loop_
_entity_poly.entity_id
_entity_poly.type
_entity_poly.pdbx_seq_one_letter_code
_entity_poly.pdbx_strand_id
1 'polypeptide(L)'
;MKNFALKVFLVAMVISTAGLALCKAQTAPFSENNLVFLCFGQSNMQGDAQPEIRDKTGVSYRFQKMYAANSDGTNMGKWVSATPPLCRRNTGLTPVDYFGRYLIDSLDTKLLVMR
;
A
#
# COMPACT_ATOMS: atom_id res chain seq x y z
N MET A 1 22.33 -52.40 0.94
CA MET A 1 21.29 -51.63 0.22
C MET A 1 20.20 -51.06 1.15
N LYS A 2 19.59 -51.87 2.04
CA LYS A 2 18.54 -51.41 2.99
C LYS A 2 18.95 -50.22 3.89
N ASN A 3 20.18 -50.24 4.41
CA ASN A 3 20.69 -49.17 5.31
C ASN A 3 21.03 -47.86 4.60
N PHE A 4 21.29 -47.90 3.29
CA PHE A 4 21.56 -46.71 2.48
C PHE A 4 20.25 -45.99 2.14
N ALA A 5 19.24 -46.75 1.70
CA ALA A 5 17.90 -46.24 1.47
C ALA A 5 17.28 -45.61 2.73
N LEU A 6 17.47 -46.23 3.90
CA LEU A 6 16.97 -45.71 5.18
C LEU A 6 17.62 -44.37 5.58
N LYS A 7 18.93 -44.21 5.35
CA LYS A 7 19.64 -42.95 5.62
C LYS A 7 19.19 -41.83 4.67
N VAL A 8 19.01 -42.14 3.40
CA VAL A 8 18.49 -41.20 2.39
C VAL A 8 17.06 -40.76 2.76
N PHE A 9 16.23 -41.69 3.22
CA PHE A 9 14.87 -41.40 3.69
C PHE A 9 14.86 -40.46 4.91
N LEU A 10 15.72 -40.71 5.90
CA LEU A 10 15.81 -39.88 7.10
C LEU A 10 16.32 -38.47 6.79
N VAL A 11 17.31 -38.34 5.90
CA VAL A 11 17.83 -37.03 5.48
C VAL A 11 16.78 -36.22 4.71
N ALA A 12 16.02 -36.86 3.82
CA ALA A 12 14.92 -36.19 3.11
C ALA A 12 13.81 -35.69 4.06
N MET A 13 13.55 -36.41 5.16
CA MET A 13 12.58 -36.02 6.17
C MET A 13 13.03 -34.77 6.96
N VAL A 14 14.32 -34.70 7.32
CA VAL A 14 14.91 -33.53 8.01
C VAL A 14 14.93 -32.29 7.12
N ILE A 15 15.19 -32.44 5.82
CA ILE A 15 15.16 -31.32 4.86
C ILE A 15 13.72 -30.80 4.68
N SER A 16 12.73 -31.71 4.67
CA SER A 16 11.32 -31.35 4.51
C SER A 16 10.76 -30.59 5.73
N THR A 17 11.18 -30.93 6.94
CA THR A 17 10.75 -30.23 8.17
C THR A 17 11.45 -28.88 8.35
N ALA A 18 12.72 -28.74 7.93
CA ALA A 18 13.44 -27.47 7.93
C ALA A 18 12.87 -26.46 6.90
N GLY A 19 12.40 -26.94 5.74
CA GLY A 19 11.80 -26.10 4.70
C GLY A 19 10.48 -25.43 5.13
N LEU A 20 9.65 -26.10 5.95
CA LEU A 20 8.41 -25.51 6.45
C LEU A 20 8.63 -24.41 7.51
N ALA A 21 9.78 -24.40 8.19
CA ALA A 21 10.06 -23.43 9.25
C ALA A 21 10.53 -22.05 8.73
N LEU A 22 10.95 -21.94 7.46
CA LEU A 22 11.40 -20.67 6.86
C LEU A 22 10.28 -19.86 6.18
N CYS A 23 9.05 -20.37 6.14
CA CYS A 23 7.91 -19.67 5.57
C CYS A 23 7.24 -18.73 6.58
N LYS A 24 8.00 -17.87 7.26
CA LYS A 24 7.37 -16.74 7.97
C LYS A 24 6.97 -15.71 6.92
N ALA A 25 5.70 -15.73 6.52
CA ALA A 25 5.09 -14.63 5.79
C ALA A 25 5.37 -13.35 6.58
N GLN A 26 6.17 -12.45 6.01
CA GLN A 26 6.44 -11.15 6.60
C GLN A 26 5.20 -10.28 6.41
N THR A 27 4.19 -10.49 7.24
CA THR A 27 3.13 -9.51 7.41
C THR A 27 3.76 -8.37 8.22
N ALA A 28 4.10 -7.27 7.54
CA ALA A 28 4.31 -6.01 8.26
C ALA A 28 3.06 -5.81 9.14
N PRO A 29 3.20 -5.54 10.45
CA PRO A 29 2.04 -5.34 11.31
C PRO A 29 1.28 -4.15 10.73
N PHE A 30 0.14 -4.44 10.09
CA PHE A 30 -0.83 -3.43 9.73
C PHE A 30 -1.38 -2.97 11.06
N SER A 31 -0.85 -1.86 11.61
CA SER A 31 -1.36 -1.31 12.85
C SER A 31 -2.87 -1.11 12.69
N GLU A 32 -3.64 -1.40 13.73
CA GLU A 32 -5.11 -1.28 13.75
C GLU A 32 -5.63 0.15 13.46
N ASN A 33 -4.73 1.08 13.15
CA ASN A 33 -4.96 2.52 12.99
C ASN A 33 -4.88 3.01 11.54
N ASN A 34 -4.88 2.11 10.54
CA ASN A 34 -4.79 2.49 9.13
C ASN A 34 -6.10 2.19 8.40
N LEU A 35 -6.72 3.20 7.79
CA LEU A 35 -7.91 3.04 6.95
C LEU A 35 -7.51 3.08 5.47
N VAL A 36 -7.72 1.99 4.74
CA VAL A 36 -7.43 1.91 3.29
C VAL A 36 -8.72 2.05 2.49
N PHE A 37 -8.74 3.00 1.57
CA PHE A 37 -9.86 3.27 0.68
C PHE A 37 -9.49 2.96 -0.75
N LEU A 38 -10.07 1.89 -1.29
CA LEU A 38 -9.92 1.55 -2.70
C LEU A 38 -10.92 2.35 -3.53
N CYS A 39 -10.42 3.35 -4.27
CA CYS A 39 -11.28 4.27 -5.01
C CYS A 39 -11.33 3.91 -6.50
N PHE A 40 -12.40 3.21 -6.90
CA PHE A 40 -12.66 2.88 -8.30
C PHE A 40 -13.60 3.88 -8.97
N GLY A 41 -13.46 3.99 -10.29
CA GLY A 41 -14.36 4.79 -11.12
C GLY A 41 -13.78 5.05 -12.51
N GLN A 42 -14.45 5.95 -13.24
CA GLN A 42 -14.02 6.40 -14.57
C GLN A 42 -13.23 7.72 -14.48
N SER A 43 -13.21 8.52 -15.55
CA SER A 43 -12.46 9.78 -15.66
C SER A 43 -12.74 10.74 -14.51
N ASN A 44 -13.99 10.88 -14.05
CA ASN A 44 -14.32 11.77 -12.93
C ASN A 44 -13.71 11.33 -11.59
N MET A 45 -13.46 10.04 -11.38
CA MET A 45 -12.74 9.54 -10.20
C MET A 45 -11.23 9.65 -10.36
N GLN A 46 -10.72 9.52 -11.59
CA GLN A 46 -9.32 9.81 -11.91
C GLN A 46 -8.99 11.28 -11.63
N GLY A 47 -9.92 12.17 -11.95
CA GLY A 47 -9.80 13.60 -11.75
C GLY A 47 -9.17 14.30 -12.93
N ASP A 48 -9.79 15.40 -13.38
CA ASP A 48 -9.32 16.21 -14.52
C ASP A 48 -9.31 17.72 -14.20
N ALA A 49 -9.82 18.11 -13.02
CA ALA A 49 -9.77 19.50 -12.58
C ALA A 49 -8.32 19.91 -12.27
N GLN A 50 -7.90 21.06 -12.77
CA GLN A 50 -6.53 21.54 -12.55
C GLN A 50 -6.28 21.85 -11.06
N PRO A 51 -5.31 21.20 -10.39
CA PRO A 51 -5.03 21.49 -8.98
C PRO A 51 -4.39 22.87 -8.81
N GLU A 52 -4.93 23.65 -7.87
CA GLU A 52 -4.40 24.96 -7.48
C GLU A 52 -3.32 24.83 -6.40
N ILE A 53 -2.70 25.97 -6.02
CA ILE A 53 -1.69 26.00 -4.95
C ILE A 53 -2.26 25.49 -3.63
N ARG A 54 -3.50 25.90 -3.28
CA ARG A 54 -4.17 25.48 -2.05
C ARG A 54 -4.32 23.96 -1.93
N ASP A 55 -4.54 23.28 -3.07
CA ASP A 55 -4.72 21.83 -3.11
C ASP A 55 -3.39 21.09 -2.89
N LYS A 56 -2.24 21.75 -3.08
CA LYS A 56 -0.92 21.15 -2.92
C LYS A 56 -0.31 21.43 -1.54
N THR A 57 -0.83 22.42 -0.82
CA THR A 57 -0.36 22.81 0.51
C THR A 57 -1.17 22.16 1.62
N GLY A 58 -0.59 22.07 2.83
CA GLY A 58 -1.30 21.62 4.03
C GLY A 58 -1.79 20.17 3.98
N VAL A 59 -1.20 19.32 3.12
CA VAL A 59 -1.53 17.90 3.09
C VAL A 59 -0.95 17.24 4.33
N SER A 60 -1.81 16.71 5.20
CA SER A 60 -1.39 16.00 6.41
C SER A 60 -0.53 14.78 6.05
N TYR A 61 0.54 14.52 6.82
CA TYR A 61 1.35 13.31 6.66
C TYR A 61 0.53 12.03 6.88
N ARG A 62 -0.63 12.15 7.56
CA ARG A 62 -1.58 11.07 7.78
C ARG A 62 -2.37 10.69 6.53
N PHE A 63 -2.36 11.54 5.50
CA PHE A 63 -3.02 11.26 4.23
C PHE A 63 -2.02 10.70 3.22
N GLN A 64 -2.14 9.42 2.90
CA GLN A 64 -1.23 8.75 1.99
C GLN A 64 -1.93 8.15 0.79
N LYS A 65 -1.23 8.13 -0.34
CA LYS A 65 -1.61 7.41 -1.57
C LYS A 65 -0.59 6.34 -1.89
N MET A 66 -1.04 5.23 -2.47
CA MET A 66 -0.18 4.19 -3.00
C MET A 66 -0.08 4.28 -4.52
N TYR A 67 1.13 4.15 -5.05
CA TYR A 67 1.31 3.98 -6.50
C TYR A 67 0.85 2.58 -6.93
N ALA A 68 -0.13 2.53 -7.84
CA ALA A 68 -0.68 1.28 -8.39
C ALA A 68 0.19 0.66 -9.51
N ALA A 69 1.19 1.38 -10.02
CA ALA A 69 2.11 0.89 -11.04
C ALA A 69 3.48 1.59 -10.92
N ASN A 70 4.50 0.98 -11.52
CA ASN A 70 5.81 1.62 -11.67
C ASN A 70 5.75 2.72 -12.73
N SER A 71 6.49 3.80 -12.52
CA SER A 71 6.71 4.87 -13.51
C SER A 71 8.01 5.61 -13.22
N ASP A 72 8.38 6.60 -14.05
CA ASP A 72 9.60 7.39 -13.86
C ASP A 72 9.59 8.12 -12.50
N GLY A 73 10.37 7.59 -11.56
CA GLY A 73 10.51 8.12 -10.21
C GLY A 73 9.47 7.60 -9.20
N THR A 74 8.61 6.64 -9.55
CA THR A 74 7.63 6.05 -8.61
C THR A 74 7.63 4.54 -8.67
N ASN A 75 7.69 3.88 -7.51
CA ASN A 75 7.61 2.42 -7.44
C ASN A 75 6.23 1.99 -6.93
N MET A 76 5.66 0.98 -7.57
CA MET A 76 4.41 0.34 -7.18
C MET A 76 4.46 -0.12 -5.71
N GLY A 77 3.35 0.01 -4.99
CA GLY A 77 3.22 -0.44 -3.61
C GLY A 77 3.81 0.50 -2.56
N LYS A 78 4.41 1.64 -2.95
CA LYS A 78 4.91 2.63 -2.00
C LYS A 78 3.83 3.63 -1.62
N TRP A 79 3.63 3.79 -0.31
CA TRP A 79 2.83 4.85 0.29
C TRP A 79 3.61 6.17 0.33
N VAL A 80 3.00 7.25 -0.15
CA VAL A 80 3.57 8.61 -0.13
C VAL A 80 2.49 9.62 0.25
N SER A 81 2.88 10.85 0.58
CA SER A 81 1.93 11.96 0.82
C SER A 81 0.91 12.06 -0.33
N ALA A 82 -0.37 12.11 0.01
CA ALA A 82 -1.48 12.26 -0.93
C ALA A 82 -1.62 13.70 -1.44
N THR A 83 -0.53 14.26 -1.97
CA THR A 83 -0.56 15.53 -2.69
C THR A 83 -1.05 15.30 -4.12
N PRO A 84 -2.03 16.06 -4.62
CA PRO A 84 -2.52 15.90 -5.98
C PRO A 84 -1.42 16.14 -7.03
N PRO A 85 -1.48 15.45 -8.17
CA PRO A 85 -2.55 14.52 -8.58
C PRO A 85 -2.43 13.12 -7.94
N LEU A 86 -3.56 12.52 -7.55
CA LEU A 86 -3.56 11.26 -6.80
C LEU A 86 -3.52 10.01 -7.68
N CYS A 87 -4.16 10.01 -8.85
CA CYS A 87 -4.24 8.81 -9.69
C CYS A 87 -2.98 8.61 -10.55
N ARG A 88 -2.55 9.63 -11.30
CA ARG A 88 -1.36 9.60 -12.17
C ARG A 88 -0.72 10.98 -12.27
N ARG A 89 0.54 11.05 -12.70
CA ARG A 89 1.31 12.30 -12.80
C ARG A 89 0.65 13.40 -13.64
N ASN A 90 -0.12 13.01 -14.65
CA ASN A 90 -0.71 13.92 -15.65
C ASN A 90 -2.23 14.05 -15.53
N THR A 91 -2.80 13.74 -14.36
CA THR A 91 -4.24 13.90 -14.09
C THR A 91 -4.48 15.13 -13.22
N GLY A 92 -5.74 15.41 -12.93
CA GLY A 92 -6.15 16.51 -12.07
C GLY A 92 -6.45 16.09 -10.64
N LEU A 93 -7.27 16.95 -10.02
CA LEU A 93 -7.89 16.79 -8.72
C LEU A 93 -9.02 15.76 -8.81
N THR A 94 -9.09 14.87 -7.82
CA THR A 94 -10.12 13.84 -7.67
C THR A 94 -11.01 14.17 -6.47
N PRO A 95 -12.27 13.71 -6.42
CA PRO A 95 -13.10 13.81 -5.21
C PRO A 95 -12.40 13.25 -3.96
N VAL A 96 -11.44 12.33 -4.14
CA VAL A 96 -10.69 11.72 -3.03
C VAL A 96 -9.76 12.72 -2.33
N ASP A 97 -9.29 13.76 -3.02
CA ASP A 97 -8.44 14.80 -2.42
C ASP A 97 -9.11 15.49 -1.23
N TYR A 98 -10.39 15.83 -1.36
CA TYR A 98 -11.16 16.46 -0.28
C TYR A 98 -11.74 15.44 0.68
N PHE A 99 -12.24 14.31 0.19
CA PHE A 99 -12.74 13.23 1.05
C PHE A 99 -11.70 12.82 2.09
N GLY A 100 -10.46 12.54 1.68
CA GLY A 100 -9.42 12.09 2.60
C GLY A 100 -9.00 13.16 3.61
N ARG A 101 -8.97 14.43 3.20
CA ARG A 101 -8.69 15.56 4.11
C ARG A 101 -9.76 15.71 5.17
N TYR A 102 -11.03 15.79 4.75
CA TYR A 102 -12.16 15.88 5.68
C TYR A 102 -12.21 14.69 6.63
N LEU A 103 -11.94 13.48 6.13
CA LEU A 103 -11.91 12.30 6.96
C LEU A 103 -10.81 12.40 8.02
N ILE A 104 -9.58 12.76 7.64
CA ILE A 104 -8.46 12.92 8.58
C ILE A 104 -8.73 13.97 9.66
N ASP A 105 -9.35 15.09 9.29
CA ASP A 105 -9.69 16.17 10.23
C ASP A 105 -10.78 15.74 11.22
N SER A 106 -11.65 14.81 10.81
CA SER A 106 -12.70 14.25 11.66
C SER A 106 -12.27 13.10 12.58
N LEU A 107 -11.10 12.49 12.30
CA LEU A 107 -10.60 11.30 13.01
C LEU A 107 -9.58 11.65 14.10
N ASP A 108 -9.43 10.76 15.08
CA ASP A 108 -8.37 10.86 16.09
C ASP A 108 -6.98 10.96 15.40
N THR A 109 -6.12 11.78 15.98
CA THR A 109 -4.75 12.09 15.58
C THR A 109 -3.87 10.87 15.30
N LYS A 110 -4.21 9.69 15.83
CA LYS A 110 -3.46 8.45 15.67
C LYS A 110 -3.76 7.69 14.37
N LEU A 111 -4.86 8.00 13.69
CA LEU A 111 -5.30 7.25 12.51
C LEU A 111 -4.65 7.77 11.21
N LEU A 112 -4.16 6.84 10.39
CA LEU A 112 -3.67 7.09 9.03
C LEU A 112 -4.76 6.74 8.02
N VAL A 113 -4.95 7.60 7.02
CA VAL A 113 -5.88 7.37 5.91
C VAL A 113 -5.07 7.16 4.64
N MET A 114 -5.34 6.05 3.98
CA MET A 114 -4.59 5.50 2.87
C MET A 114 -5.54 5.29 1.68
N ARG A 115 -5.06 5.55 0.48
CA ARG A 115 -5.76 5.29 -0.78
C ARG A 115 -4.91 4.52 -1.78
#